data_AF-A0A7G6SIR0-F1
#
_entry.id   AF-A0A7G6SIR0-F1
#
_cell.length_a   1.000
_cell.length_b   1.000
_cell.length_c   1.000
_cell.angle_alpha   90.00
_cell.angle_beta   90.00
_cell.angle_gamma   90.00
#
_symmetry.space_group_name_H-M   'P 1'
#
loop_
_entity.id
_entity.type
_entity.pdbx_description
1 polymer ?
#
loop_
_entity_poly.entity_id
_entity_poly.type
_entity_poly.pdbx_seq_one_letter_code
_entity_poly.pdbx_strand_id
1 'polypeptide(L)'
;MLPLLSGKRVALIDDVISSGTSIVAGLNLLKLCNIAPVCIGAAMLQSSRWIPLLNTVDPRWPAFTRGVIRSPILKLDAMGGWLPES
;
A
#
# COMPACT_ATOMS: atom_id res chain seq x y z
N MET A 1 10.35 -10.43 16.27
CA MET A 1 9.22 -9.54 15.90
C MET A 1 7.87 -10.07 16.36
N LEU A 2 7.51 -11.33 16.09
CA LEU A 2 6.18 -11.86 16.39
C LEU A 2 5.66 -11.65 17.84
N PRO A 3 6.47 -11.79 18.92
CA PRO A 3 6.02 -11.51 20.28
C PRO A 3 5.54 -10.06 20.51
N LEU A 4 6.04 -9.10 19.73
CA LEU A 4 5.64 -7.70 19.82
C LEU A 4 4.29 -7.42 19.14
N LEU A 5 3.87 -8.29 18.23
CA LEU A 5 2.67 -8.12 17.41
C LEU A 5 1.50 -8.98 17.89
N SER A 6 1.78 -10.08 18.61
CA SER A 6 0.77 -11.02 19.07
C SER A 6 -0.26 -10.35 20.00
N GLY A 7 -1.55 -10.54 19.69
CA GLY A 7 -2.66 -9.94 20.44
C GLY A 7 -2.74 -8.41 20.36
N LYS A 8 -2.01 -7.76 19.45
CA LYS A 8 -2.02 -6.31 19.26
C LYS A 8 -2.78 -5.91 18.01
N ARG A 9 -3.27 -4.67 18.00
CA ARG A 9 -3.77 -4.01 16.78
C ARG A 9 -2.57 -3.57 15.96
N VAL A 10 -2.44 -4.09 14.75
CA VAL A 10 -1.31 -3.81 13.86
C VAL A 10 -1.76 -2.90 12.72
N ALA A 11 -1.00 -1.85 12.45
CA ALA A 11 -1.11 -1.06 11.23
C ALA A 11 0.08 -1.41 10.32
N LEU A 12 -0.18 -1.70 9.05
CA LEU A 12 0.87 -1.91 8.05
C LEU A 12 1.17 -0.56 7.39
N ILE A 13 2.41 -0.08 7.48
CA ILE A 13 2.80 1.24 6.99
C ILE A 13 3.91 1.10 5.95
N ASP A 14 3.84 1.93 4.91
CA ASP A 14 4.89 2.11 3.90
C ASP A 14 5.06 3.60 3.57
N ASP A 15 6.10 3.98 2.84
CA ASP A 15 6.28 5.36 2.37
C ASP A 15 5.35 5.66 1.17
N VAL A 16 5.35 4.80 0.16
CA VAL A 16 4.61 4.97 -1.09
C VAL A 16 3.96 3.66 -1.52
N ILE A 17 2.66 3.70 -1.86
CA ILE A 17 1.97 2.60 -2.51
C ILE A 17 1.79 2.94 -3.99
N SER A 18 2.58 2.29 -4.85
CA SER A 18 2.50 2.43 -6.32
C SER A 18 1.76 1.25 -6.97
N SER A 19 2.41 0.10 -7.12
CA SER A 19 1.77 -1.14 -7.62
C SER A 19 1.05 -1.94 -6.52
N GLY A 20 1.38 -1.72 -5.25
CA GLY A 20 0.88 -2.50 -4.11
C GLY A 20 1.64 -3.80 -3.82
N THR A 21 2.70 -4.14 -4.56
CA THR A 21 3.44 -5.41 -4.38
C THR A 21 4.02 -5.57 -2.96
N SER A 22 4.68 -4.54 -2.44
CA SER A 22 5.25 -4.54 -1.07
C SER A 22 4.18 -4.72 0.00
N ILE A 23 3.03 -4.07 -0.19
CA ILE A 23 1.88 -4.20 0.71
C ILE A 23 1.32 -5.62 0.70
N VAL A 24 1.15 -6.23 -0.47
CA VAL A 24 0.69 -7.63 -0.57
C VAL A 24 1.67 -8.59 0.10
N ALA A 25 2.98 -8.38 -0.09
CA ALA A 25 3.99 -9.17 0.62
C ALA A 25 3.86 -9.03 2.14
N GLY A 26 3.67 -7.81 2.64
CA GLY A 26 3.43 -7.53 4.06
C GLY A 26 2.15 -8.17 4.60
N LEU A 27 1.04 -8.08 3.85
CA LEU A 27 -0.23 -8.72 4.20
C LEU A 27 -0.11 -10.24 4.25
N ASN A 28 0.58 -10.86 3.28
CA ASN A 28 0.81 -12.30 3.26
C ASN A 28 1.69 -12.74 4.44
N LEU A 29 2.73 -11.97 4.78
CA LEU A 29 3.56 -12.23 5.96
C LEU A 29 2.74 -12.18 7.25
N LEU A 30 1.91 -11.14 7.43
CA LEU A 30 1.05 -11.01 8.61
C LEU A 30 0.02 -12.16 8.68
N LYS A 31 -0.53 -12.59 7.53
CA LYS A 31 -1.43 -13.74 7.44
C LYS A 31 -0.77 -15.04 7.90
N LEU A 32 0.49 -15.30 7.53
CA LEU A 32 1.25 -16.46 8.01
C LEU A 32 1.45 -16.43 9.54
N CYS A 33 1.45 -15.25 10.14
CA CYS A 33 1.52 -15.05 11.58
C CYS A 33 0.14 -15.02 12.26
N ASN A 34 -0.94 -15.30 11.52
CA ASN A 34 -2.33 -15.18 11.98
C ASN A 34 -2.68 -13.78 12.52
N ILE A 35 -2.08 -12.74 11.92
CA ILE A 35 -2.31 -11.33 12.25
C ILE A 35 -3.05 -10.67 11.08
N ALA A 36 -4.17 -10.03 11.40
CA ALA A 36 -4.90 -9.17 10.47
C ALA A 36 -4.66 -7.71 10.84
N PRO A 37 -3.99 -6.89 10.00
CA PRO A 37 -3.84 -5.48 10.30
C PRO A 37 -5.21 -4.76 10.25
N VAL A 38 -5.33 -3.69 11.04
CA VAL A 38 -6.56 -2.88 11.14
C VAL A 38 -6.62 -1.80 10.07
N CYS A 39 -5.49 -1.46 9.45
CA CYS A 39 -5.40 -0.52 8.33
C CYS A 39 -4.07 -0.69 7.60
N ILE A 40 -4.02 -0.14 6.39
CA ILE A 40 -2.80 0.08 5.62
C ILE A 40 -2.60 1.59 5.52
N GLY A 41 -1.42 2.10 5.83
CA GLY A 41 -1.09 3.52 5.77
C GLY A 41 0.09 3.77 4.84
N ALA A 42 0.03 4.84 4.07
CA ALA A 42 1.18 5.34 3.32
C ALA A 42 1.26 6.85 3.34
N ALA A 43 2.48 7.40 3.20
CA ALA A 43 2.62 8.83 2.98
C ALA A 43 2.01 9.21 1.63
N MET A 44 2.25 8.42 0.57
CA MET A 44 1.73 8.65 -0.77
C MET A 44 1.01 7.41 -1.35
N LEU A 45 -0.15 7.64 -1.96
CA LEU A 45 -0.77 6.70 -2.89
C LEU A 45 -0.50 7.17 -4.32
N GLN A 46 0.31 6.42 -5.05
CA GLN A 46 0.67 6.74 -6.42
C GLN A 46 -0.20 5.94 -7.39
N SER A 47 -1.00 6.64 -8.19
CA SER A 47 -2.04 6.09 -9.06
C SER A 47 -3.10 5.26 -8.33
N SER A 48 -3.92 4.54 -9.11
CA SER A 48 -4.88 3.55 -8.63
C SER A 48 -4.47 2.11 -8.97
N ARG A 49 -3.26 1.89 -9.53
CA ARG A 49 -2.78 0.58 -9.99
C ARG A 49 -2.66 -0.46 -8.87
N TRP A 50 -2.56 -0.03 -7.62
CA TRP A 50 -2.51 -0.90 -6.44
C TRP A 50 -3.87 -1.52 -6.07
N ILE A 51 -5.00 -0.92 -6.48
CA ILE A 51 -6.34 -1.38 -6.07
C ILE A 51 -6.62 -2.82 -6.54
N PRO A 52 -6.44 -3.19 -7.82
CA PRO A 52 -6.69 -4.55 -8.28
C PRO A 52 -5.83 -5.58 -7.54
N LEU A 53 -4.57 -5.24 -7.26
CA LEU A 53 -3.66 -6.16 -6.57
C LEU A 53 -4.04 -6.35 -5.10
N LEU A 54 -4.46 -5.31 -4.39
CA LEU A 54 -4.95 -5.46 -3.02
C LEU A 54 -6.27 -6.25 -2.96
N ASN A 55 -7.14 -6.10 -3.97
CA ASN A 55 -8.38 -6.88 -4.10
C ASN A 55 -8.13 -8.39 -4.23
N THR A 56 -6.98 -8.84 -4.76
CA THR A 56 -6.68 -10.28 -4.86
C THR A 56 -6.38 -10.92 -3.51
N VAL A 57 -5.97 -10.12 -2.52
CA VAL A 57 -5.72 -10.59 -1.15
C VAL A 57 -7.01 -10.63 -0.33
N ASP A 58 -7.75 -9.51 -0.34
CA ASP A 58 -9.07 -9.36 0.28
C ASP A 58 -9.73 -8.08 -0.27
N PRO A 59 -10.99 -8.13 -0.77
CA PRO A 59 -11.70 -6.95 -1.28
C PRO A 59 -11.84 -5.78 -0.30
N ARG A 60 -11.66 -6.02 1.01
CA ARG A 60 -11.69 -4.95 2.00
C ARG A 60 -10.49 -4.02 1.90
N TRP A 61 -9.33 -4.49 1.43
CA TRP A 61 -8.08 -3.76 1.61
C TRP A 61 -8.07 -2.38 0.95
N PRO A 62 -8.61 -2.18 -0.26
CA PRO A 62 -8.71 -0.83 -0.81
C PRO A 62 -9.48 0.16 0.05
N ALA A 63 -10.56 -0.28 0.71
CA ALA A 63 -11.34 0.55 1.61
C ALA A 63 -10.63 0.82 2.95
N PHE A 64 -9.64 0.00 3.32
CA PHE A 64 -8.86 0.10 4.56
C PHE A 64 -7.47 0.72 4.37
N THR A 65 -7.11 1.08 3.14
CA THR A 65 -5.88 1.82 2.81
C THR A 65 -6.09 3.33 2.96
N ARG A 66 -5.16 4.00 3.64
CA ARG A 66 -5.14 5.45 3.83
C ARG A 66 -3.83 6.03 3.34
N GLY A 67 -3.92 7.17 2.67
CA GLY A 67 -2.79 7.95 2.17
C GLY A 67 -2.92 9.40 2.60
N VAL A 68 -1.79 10.06 2.84
CA VAL A 68 -1.76 11.51 3.08
C VAL A 68 -1.80 12.25 1.74
N ILE A 69 -1.00 11.80 0.78
CA ILE A 69 -0.84 12.40 -0.55
C ILE A 69 -1.37 11.44 -1.61
N ARG A 70 -1.98 11.99 -2.66
CA ARG A 70 -2.29 11.27 -3.89
C ARG A 70 -1.49 11.88 -5.03
N SER A 71 -0.85 11.03 -5.83
CA SER A 71 -0.04 11.47 -6.97
C SER A 71 -0.32 10.57 -8.17
N PRO A 72 -0.32 11.07 -9.42
CA PRO A 72 -0.21 10.20 -10.58
C PRO A 72 1.17 9.55 -10.63
N ILE A 73 1.36 8.62 -11.56
CA ILE A 73 2.73 8.26 -11.97
C ILE A 73 3.28 9.45 -12.75
N LEU A 74 4.54 9.82 -12.51
CA LEU A 74 5.18 10.93 -13.17
C LEU A 74 6.22 10.39 -14.15
N LYS A 75 6.25 10.96 -15.35
CA LYS A 75 7.27 10.73 -16.37
C LYS A 75 8.02 12.02 -16.63
N LEU A 76 9.31 11.89 -16.91
CA LEU A 76 10.13 13.03 -17.32
C LEU A 76 9.68 13.48 -18.73
N ASP A 77 9.49 14.78 -18.91
CA ASP A 77 9.22 15.35 -20.22
C ASP A 77 10.52 15.69 -20.98
N ALA A 78 10.39 16.06 -22.25
CA ALA A 78 11.53 16.40 -23.10
C ALA A 78 12.31 17.64 -22.64
N MET A 79 11.73 18.48 -21.78
CA MET A 79 12.29 19.72 -21.26
C MET A 79 12.85 19.56 -19.83
N GLY A 80 12.84 18.34 -19.28
CA GLY A 80 13.30 18.03 -17.92
C GLY A 80 12.27 18.29 -16.82
N GLY A 81 11.02 18.60 -17.18
CA GLY A 81 9.88 18.69 -16.28
C GLY A 81 9.26 17.32 -15.96
N TRP A 82 8.30 17.30 -15.03
CA TRP A 82 7.54 16.10 -14.68
C TRP A 82 6.08 16.26 -15.11
N LEU A 83 5.61 15.31 -15.91
CA LEU A 83 4.23 15.25 -16.35
C LEU A 83 3.57 13.96 -15.84
N PRO A 84 2.25 13.97 -15.58
CA PRO A 84 1.51 12.73 -15.35
C PRO A 84 1.71 11.74 -16.50
N GLU A 85 1.97 10.48 -16.15
CA GLU A 85 1.89 9.36 -17.07
C GLU A 85 0.41 9.10 -17.38
N SER A 86 0.07 9.21 -18.66
CA SER A 86 -1.26 8.97 -19.24
C SER A 86 -1.67 7.51 -19.17
#